data_AF-A0A212T135-F1
#
_entry.id   AF-A0A212T135-F1
#
_cell.length_a   1.000
_cell.length_b   1.000
_cell.length_c   1.000
_cell.angle_alpha   90.00
_cell.angle_beta   90.00
_cell.angle_gamma   90.00
#
_symmetry.space_group_name_H-M   'P 1'
#
loop_
_entity.id
_entity.type
_entity.pdbx_description
1 polymer ?
#
loop_
_entity_poly.entity_id
_entity_poly.type
_entity_poly.pdbx_seq_one_letter_code
_entity_poly.pdbx_strand_id
1 'polypeptide(L)'
;MRFLYVALLSVGLLSSCDSDITPEPADSFAGPIQMQALESREGQARKLFLNFQDKGQYPCSNYCLGTSYERADKNLSFAFSGVAAPTGICLTSIGPARSSIDISELAAGTYPLRLQAGTRSTTGTLEIQSAFLRLTTNDPSVVNVTLPELRFMPKNIVWGYATTMLPQSQASVEVLRDSLQRLSATPTTLTPGVYSQFTIAANGLPEPPQVSAGARALLLLANYSGSPERIQAYVKRANAATPGLNLWLNTSGM
;
A
#
# COMPACT_ATOMS: atom_id res chain seq x y z
N MET A 1 14.69 -37.53 1.78
CA MET A 1 13.78 -36.89 2.76
C MET A 1 13.06 -35.73 2.06
N ARG A 2 11.75 -35.81 1.90
CA ARG A 2 10.93 -34.77 1.24
C ARG A 2 10.61 -33.69 2.27
N PHE A 3 11.15 -32.48 2.08
CA PHE A 3 10.74 -31.31 2.87
C PHE A 3 9.51 -30.69 2.24
N LEU A 4 8.40 -30.76 2.98
CA LEU A 4 7.13 -30.13 2.66
C LEU A 4 7.26 -28.64 2.99
N TYR A 5 7.43 -27.79 1.98
CA TYR A 5 7.38 -26.33 2.16
C TYR A 5 5.91 -25.90 2.23
N VAL A 6 5.45 -25.60 3.44
CA VAL A 6 4.18 -24.91 3.67
C VAL A 6 4.37 -23.47 3.21
N ALA A 7 3.77 -23.12 2.07
CA ALA A 7 3.66 -21.75 1.62
C ALA A 7 2.72 -20.98 2.56
N LEU A 8 3.27 -20.13 3.43
CA LEU A 8 2.49 -19.12 4.13
C LEU A 8 1.97 -18.11 3.10
N LEU A 9 0.72 -18.32 2.67
CA LEU A 9 -0.08 -17.28 2.05
C LEU A 9 -0.33 -16.20 3.11
N SER A 10 0.42 -15.10 3.05
CA SER A 10 0.09 -13.85 3.73
C SER A 10 -1.06 -13.15 2.99
N VAL A 11 -2.24 -13.80 3.01
CA VAL A 11 -3.52 -13.16 2.68
C VAL A 11 -3.82 -12.20 3.82
N GLY A 12 -4.13 -10.95 3.44
CA GLY A 12 -4.32 -9.84 4.36
C GLY A 12 -5.29 -10.16 5.49
N LEU A 13 -4.82 -9.97 6.72
CA LEU A 13 -5.68 -9.66 7.85
C LEU A 13 -6.21 -8.23 7.67
N LEU A 14 -7.11 -8.05 6.71
CA LEU A 14 -8.07 -6.96 6.74
C LEU A 14 -9.15 -7.41 7.73
N SER A 15 -8.83 -7.38 9.02
CA SER A 15 -9.86 -7.49 10.05
C SER A 15 -10.69 -6.20 9.96
N SER A 16 -11.82 -6.28 9.27
CA SER A 16 -12.91 -5.35 9.52
C SER A 16 -13.21 -5.43 11.01
N CYS A 17 -13.20 -4.28 11.68
CA CYS A 17 -13.49 -4.24 13.11
C CYS A 17 -14.94 -4.69 13.31
N ASP A 18 -15.12 -5.79 14.04
CA ASP A 18 -16.46 -6.23 14.39
C ASP A 18 -17.10 -5.22 15.34
N SER A 19 -18.38 -4.90 15.10
CA SER A 19 -19.10 -3.80 15.75
C SER A 19 -19.47 -4.06 17.22
N ASP A 20 -19.16 -5.24 17.76
CA ASP A 20 -19.61 -5.69 19.08
C ASP A 20 -18.65 -5.34 20.23
N ILE A 21 -17.71 -4.42 20.02
CA ILE A 21 -16.75 -4.00 21.05
C ILE A 21 -17.22 -2.72 21.71
N THR A 22 -17.32 -2.71 23.04
CA THR A 22 -17.55 -1.51 23.84
C THR A 22 -16.34 -0.58 23.70
N PRO A 23 -16.45 0.56 22.98
CA PRO A 23 -15.31 1.44 22.77
C PRO A 23 -14.89 2.11 24.09
N GLU A 24 -13.59 2.31 24.30
CA GLU A 24 -13.18 3.36 25.24
C GLU A 24 -13.69 4.72 24.73
N PRO A 25 -13.93 5.71 25.61
CA PRO A 25 -14.59 6.97 25.25
C PRO A 25 -13.95 7.64 24.03
N ALA A 26 -14.76 8.17 23.12
CA ALA A 26 -14.36 8.76 21.84
C ALA A 26 -13.39 9.97 21.91
N ASP A 27 -12.97 10.40 23.10
CA ASP A 27 -11.95 11.43 23.30
C ASP A 27 -10.58 10.85 23.69
N SER A 28 -10.38 9.52 23.62
CA SER A 28 -9.15 8.83 24.02
C SER A 28 -8.06 8.77 22.93
N PHE A 29 -8.22 9.43 21.79
CA PHE A 29 -7.21 9.38 20.73
C PHE A 29 -5.89 10.01 21.18
N ALA A 30 -4.79 9.33 20.92
CA ALA A 30 -3.47 9.93 21.07
C ALA A 30 -3.18 10.87 19.88
N GLY A 31 -3.74 12.08 19.90
CA GLY A 31 -3.48 13.14 18.91
C GLY A 31 -4.36 13.08 17.65
N PRO A 32 -3.95 13.74 16.53
CA PRO A 32 -4.72 13.74 15.29
C PRO A 32 -4.72 12.36 14.64
N ILE A 33 -5.85 11.98 14.05
CA ILE A 33 -5.94 10.78 13.22
C ILE A 33 -5.08 10.98 11.98
N GLN A 34 -4.24 10.01 11.66
CA GLN A 34 -3.42 9.98 10.46
C GLN A 34 -4.19 9.29 9.34
N MET A 35 -4.36 9.97 8.22
CA MET A 35 -5.08 9.47 7.05
C MET A 35 -4.14 9.36 5.85
N GLN A 36 -4.23 8.23 5.14
CA GLN A 36 -3.54 8.02 3.86
C GLN A 36 -4.36 7.11 2.94
N ALA A 37 -4.16 7.27 1.63
CA ALA A 37 -4.71 6.36 0.65
C ALA A 37 -3.75 5.19 0.39
N LEU A 38 -4.33 4.04 0.05
CA LEU A 38 -3.62 2.86 -0.42
C LEU A 38 -4.30 2.32 -1.68
N GLU A 39 -3.50 1.96 -2.67
CA GLU A 39 -3.87 1.13 -3.80
C GLU A 39 -3.39 -0.29 -3.50
N SER A 40 -4.33 -1.23 -3.52
CA SER A 40 -4.04 -2.66 -3.61
C SER A 40 -4.53 -3.17 -4.96
N ARG A 41 -4.01 -4.33 -5.36
CA ARG A 41 -4.51 -5.05 -6.52
C ARG A 41 -4.78 -6.48 -6.11
N GLU A 42 -6.06 -6.84 -6.16
CA GLU A 42 -6.54 -8.19 -5.93
C GLU A 42 -7.03 -8.71 -7.28
N GLY A 43 -6.25 -9.63 -7.87
CA GLY A 43 -6.46 -10.06 -9.25
C GLY A 43 -6.33 -8.90 -10.25
N GLN A 44 -7.34 -8.73 -11.10
CA GLN A 44 -7.35 -7.73 -12.18
C GLN A 44 -7.92 -6.37 -11.76
N ALA A 45 -8.59 -6.30 -10.60
CA ALA A 45 -9.25 -5.08 -10.15
C ALA A 45 -8.31 -4.21 -9.30
N ARG A 46 -8.35 -2.90 -9.55
CA ARG A 46 -7.78 -1.91 -8.63
C ARG A 46 -8.68 -1.85 -7.40
N LYS A 47 -8.08 -1.96 -6.22
CA LYS A 47 -8.73 -1.70 -4.94
C LYS A 47 -8.14 -0.44 -4.31
N LEU A 48 -9.00 0.45 -3.85
CA LEU A 48 -8.62 1.69 -3.20
C LEU A 48 -9.11 1.67 -1.76
N PHE A 49 -8.22 2.01 -0.83
CA PHE A 49 -8.52 2.06 0.58
C PHE A 49 -8.11 3.41 1.16
N LEU A 50 -8.87 3.90 2.12
CA LEU A 50 -8.41 4.92 3.05
C LEU A 50 -8.02 4.22 4.35
N ASN A 51 -6.75 4.36 4.72
CA ASN A 51 -6.22 3.85 5.97
C ASN A 51 -6.17 4.99 6.98
N PHE A 52 -6.64 4.68 8.19
CA PHE A 52 -6.63 5.57 9.32
C PHE A 52 -5.85 4.92 10.45
N GLN A 53 -5.07 5.72 11.17
CA GLN A 53 -4.45 5.30 12.41
C GLN A 53 -4.33 6.47 13.39
N ASP A 54 -4.38 6.21 14.68
CA ASP A 54 -4.04 7.21 15.68
C ASP A 54 -2.52 7.23 15.94
N LYS A 55 -2.03 8.03 16.91
CA LYS A 55 -0.61 7.99 17.32
C LYS A 55 -0.37 7.19 18.59
N GLY A 56 -1.36 6.43 19.05
CA GLY A 56 -1.27 5.63 20.26
C GLY A 56 -0.23 4.53 20.12
N GLN A 57 0.21 4.02 21.26
CA GLN A 57 1.07 2.84 21.34
C GLN A 57 0.37 1.83 22.23
N TYR A 58 -0.35 0.91 21.60
CA TYR A 58 -1.15 -0.08 22.30
C TYR A 58 -0.38 -1.39 22.43
N PRO A 59 -0.64 -2.19 23.48
CA PRO A 59 0.08 -3.45 23.73
C PRO A 59 0.01 -4.49 22.59
N CYS A 60 -0.97 -4.38 21.70
CA CYS A 60 -1.12 -5.29 20.55
C CYS A 60 -1.15 -4.49 19.23
N SER A 61 -0.66 -5.10 18.15
CA SER A 61 -0.54 -4.43 16.84
C SER A 61 -1.84 -4.48 16.04
N ASN A 62 -2.83 -5.20 16.56
CA ASN A 62 -4.17 -5.36 16.00
C ASN A 62 -5.25 -4.64 16.84
N TYR A 63 -4.90 -3.56 17.55
CA TYR A 63 -5.90 -2.64 18.07
C TYR A 63 -6.67 -1.98 16.93
N CYS A 64 -7.99 -1.86 17.11
CA CYS A 64 -8.88 -1.27 16.14
C CYS A 64 -9.13 0.20 16.45
N LEU A 65 -9.08 1.05 15.42
CA LEU A 65 -9.67 2.38 15.46
C LEU A 65 -11.12 2.27 14.98
N GLY A 66 -12.09 2.44 15.87
CA GLY A 66 -13.51 2.41 15.49
C GLY A 66 -13.81 3.54 14.50
N THR A 67 -14.28 3.19 13.31
CA THR A 67 -14.55 4.14 12.22
C THR A 67 -15.87 3.77 11.55
N SER A 68 -16.82 4.70 11.53
CA SER A 68 -17.98 4.61 10.66
C SER A 68 -17.75 5.38 9.36
N TYR A 69 -18.33 4.89 8.27
CA TYR A 69 -18.28 5.49 6.95
C TYR A 69 -19.69 5.60 6.39
N GLU A 70 -20.05 6.80 5.97
CA GLU A 70 -21.31 7.09 5.31
C GLU A 70 -21.08 7.85 4.01
N ARG A 71 -21.87 7.50 2.99
CA ARG A 71 -21.87 8.17 1.71
C ARG A 71 -23.26 8.71 1.40
N ALA A 72 -23.34 10.02 1.18
CA ALA A 72 -24.52 10.70 0.65
C ALA A 72 -24.13 11.42 -0.64
N ASP A 73 -24.45 10.80 -1.78
CA ASP A 73 -24.03 11.21 -3.12
C ASP A 73 -22.49 11.30 -3.26
N LYS A 74 -21.97 12.53 -3.30
CA LYS A 74 -20.54 12.86 -3.38
C LYS A 74 -19.94 13.22 -2.02
N ASN A 75 -20.74 13.36 -0.98
CA ASN A 75 -20.25 13.66 0.36
C ASN A 75 -19.87 12.36 1.05
N LEU A 76 -18.64 12.30 1.56
CA LEU A 76 -18.13 11.17 2.33
C LEU A 76 -17.94 11.63 3.77
N SER A 77 -18.54 10.92 4.71
CA SER A 77 -18.43 11.21 6.14
C SER A 77 -17.73 10.05 6.84
N PHE A 78 -16.74 10.38 7.66
CA PHE A 78 -16.00 9.43 8.49
C PHE A 78 -16.08 9.92 9.94
N ALA A 79 -16.55 9.05 10.84
CA ALA A 79 -16.56 9.34 12.27
C ALA A 79 -15.75 8.29 13.03
N PHE A 80 -14.80 8.76 13.83
CA PHE A 80 -13.93 7.93 14.66
C PHE A 80 -14.52 7.86 16.07
N SER A 81 -14.82 6.64 16.54
CA SER A 81 -15.57 6.40 17.78
C SER A 81 -14.69 6.03 18.98
N GLY A 82 -13.38 5.86 18.79
CA GLY A 82 -12.45 5.48 19.84
C GLY A 82 -11.56 4.31 19.42
N VAL A 83 -10.83 3.78 20.39
CA VAL A 83 -9.93 2.65 20.20
C VAL A 83 -10.48 1.42 20.94
N ALA A 84 -10.41 0.27 20.29
CA ALA A 84 -10.88 -1.00 20.78
C ALA A 84 -9.74 -2.04 20.77
N ALA A 85 -9.60 -2.76 21.88
CA ALA A 85 -8.72 -3.93 21.96
C ALA A 85 -9.26 -5.06 21.06
N PRO A 86 -8.39 -5.90 20.48
CA PRO A 86 -8.83 -7.02 19.65
C PRO A 86 -9.67 -8.02 20.44
N THR A 87 -10.76 -8.51 19.83
CA THR A 87 -11.50 -9.66 20.34
C THR A 87 -10.73 -10.94 20.02
N GLY A 88 -10.02 -11.50 21.02
CA GLY A 88 -9.29 -12.76 20.88
C GLY A 88 -7.78 -12.58 20.96
N ILE A 89 -7.05 -13.01 19.93
CA ILE A 89 -5.59 -13.06 19.97
C ILE A 89 -4.99 -11.65 19.88
N CYS A 90 -4.26 -11.26 20.92
CA CYS A 90 -3.36 -10.12 20.90
C CYS A 90 -2.11 -10.45 20.07
N LEU A 91 -1.88 -9.73 18.97
CA LEU A 91 -0.61 -9.78 18.27
C LEU A 91 0.40 -8.95 19.07
N THR A 92 1.29 -9.60 19.83
CA THR A 92 2.13 -9.05 20.91
C THR A 92 3.19 -8.02 20.49
N SER A 93 3.01 -7.37 19.34
CA SER A 93 3.82 -6.24 18.91
C SER A 93 3.09 -4.95 19.28
N ILE A 94 3.80 -3.98 19.86
CA ILE A 94 3.23 -2.67 20.15
C ILE A 94 2.93 -1.94 18.83
N GLY A 95 1.78 -1.29 18.73
CA GLY A 95 1.41 -0.50 17.54
C GLY A 95 0.22 0.43 17.74
N PRO A 96 -0.08 1.30 16.76
CA PRO A 96 -1.22 2.20 16.81
C PRO A 96 -2.53 1.43 16.55
N ALA A 97 -3.65 2.05 16.90
CA ALA A 97 -4.96 1.56 16.50
C ALA A 97 -5.20 1.91 15.03
N ARG A 98 -5.76 0.97 14.24
CA ARG A 98 -5.92 1.14 12.79
C ARG A 98 -7.33 0.81 12.32
N SER A 99 -7.72 1.43 11.21
CA SER A 99 -8.86 1.00 10.39
C SER A 99 -8.59 1.23 8.91
N SER A 100 -9.36 0.55 8.08
CA SER A 100 -9.27 0.65 6.63
C SER A 100 -10.67 0.62 6.03
N ILE A 101 -10.97 1.57 5.14
CA ILE A 101 -12.26 1.66 4.46
C ILE A 101 -12.03 1.46 2.96
N ASP A 102 -12.70 0.45 2.37
CA ASP A 102 -12.71 0.23 0.91
C ASP A 102 -13.54 1.33 0.24
N ILE A 103 -12.92 2.07 -0.67
CA ILE A 103 -13.52 3.13 -1.47
C ILE A 103 -13.44 2.82 -2.98
N SER A 104 -13.24 1.56 -3.34
CA SER A 104 -13.03 1.11 -4.73
C SER A 104 -14.24 1.35 -5.64
N GLU A 105 -15.42 1.50 -5.06
CA GLU A 105 -16.68 1.79 -5.76
C GLU A 105 -16.85 3.28 -6.12
N LEU A 106 -15.94 4.16 -5.67
CA LEU A 106 -15.95 5.56 -6.06
C LEU A 106 -15.41 5.73 -7.49
N ALA A 107 -16.19 6.40 -8.34
CA ALA A 107 -15.75 6.81 -9.67
C ALA A 107 -14.76 7.98 -9.59
N ALA A 108 -14.10 8.30 -10.72
CA ALA A 108 -13.30 9.52 -10.82
C ALA A 108 -14.16 10.76 -10.54
N GLY A 109 -13.61 11.70 -9.77
CA GLY A 109 -14.29 12.91 -9.33
C GLY A 109 -13.73 13.47 -8.03
N THR A 110 -14.31 14.59 -7.60
CA THR A 110 -13.98 15.24 -6.32
C THR A 110 -15.11 15.05 -5.32
N TYR A 111 -14.75 14.62 -4.12
CA TYR A 111 -15.64 14.25 -3.03
C TYR A 111 -15.31 15.12 -1.81
N PRO A 112 -16.25 15.93 -1.31
CA PRO A 112 -16.10 16.58 -0.02
C PRO A 112 -16.02 15.56 1.11
N LEU A 113 -15.07 15.75 2.02
CA LEU A 113 -14.88 14.94 3.21
C LEU A 113 -15.43 15.67 4.43
N ARG A 114 -16.16 14.95 5.28
CA ARG A 114 -16.44 15.33 6.67
C ARG A 114 -15.75 14.32 7.58
N LEU A 115 -14.90 14.82 8.46
CA LEU A 115 -14.03 14.00 9.30
C LEU A 115 -14.29 14.37 10.75
N GLN A 116 -14.79 13.44 11.56
CA GLN A 116 -15.13 13.68 12.96
C GLN A 116 -14.33 12.75 13.87
N ALA A 117 -13.55 13.33 14.79
CA ALA A 117 -12.83 12.60 15.83
C ALA A 117 -13.33 13.06 17.20
N GLY A 118 -14.21 12.27 17.82
CA GLY A 118 -14.87 12.63 19.07
C GLY A 118 -15.75 13.87 18.90
N THR A 119 -15.51 14.88 19.73
CA THR A 119 -16.21 16.19 19.65
C THR A 119 -15.63 17.15 18.61
N ARG A 120 -14.47 16.82 18.01
CA ARG A 120 -13.80 17.67 17.02
C ARG A 120 -14.14 17.22 15.62
N SER A 121 -14.26 18.19 14.71
CA SER A 121 -14.54 17.91 13.30
C SER A 121 -13.71 18.78 12.38
N THR A 122 -13.39 18.25 11.20
CA THR A 122 -12.81 19.00 10.09
C THR A 122 -13.42 18.58 8.77
N THR A 123 -13.09 19.32 7.73
CA THR A 123 -13.50 19.05 6.35
C THR A 123 -12.26 18.89 5.47
N GLY A 124 -12.45 18.34 4.28
CA GLY A 124 -11.37 18.15 3.33
C GLY A 124 -11.90 17.72 1.96
N THR A 125 -11.01 17.24 1.12
CA THR A 125 -11.36 16.71 -0.20
C THR A 125 -10.64 15.41 -0.49
N LEU A 126 -11.35 14.51 -1.15
CA LEU A 126 -10.81 13.36 -1.85
C LEU A 126 -11.00 13.59 -3.34
N GLU A 127 -9.92 13.63 -4.10
CA GLU A 127 -9.95 13.70 -5.57
C GLU A 127 -9.46 12.37 -6.14
N ILE A 128 -10.25 11.74 -6.99
CA ILE A 128 -9.88 10.53 -7.72
C ILE A 128 -9.81 10.86 -9.20
N GLN A 129 -8.64 10.64 -9.80
CA GLN A 129 -8.41 10.74 -11.24
C GLN A 129 -7.96 9.40 -11.81
N SER A 130 -7.79 9.29 -13.12
CA SER A 130 -7.34 8.03 -13.75
C SER A 130 -5.95 7.57 -13.29
N ALA A 131 -5.08 8.51 -12.93
CA ALA A 131 -3.67 8.29 -12.62
C ALA A 131 -3.27 8.56 -11.16
N PHE A 132 -4.15 9.15 -10.34
CA PHE A 132 -3.83 9.49 -8.96
C PHE A 132 -5.07 9.63 -8.09
N LEU A 133 -4.83 9.67 -6.77
CA LEU A 133 -5.75 10.07 -5.73
C LEU A 133 -5.11 11.16 -4.89
N ARG A 134 -5.83 12.23 -4.56
CA ARG A 134 -5.39 13.28 -3.64
C ARG A 134 -6.30 13.42 -2.43
N LEU A 135 -5.69 13.69 -1.28
CA LEU A 135 -6.36 13.91 -0.01
C LEU A 135 -5.95 15.27 0.55
N THR A 136 -6.93 15.98 1.10
CA THR A 136 -6.70 17.21 1.86
C THR A 136 -7.51 17.21 3.14
N THR A 137 -7.09 18.06 4.07
CA THR A 137 -7.77 18.35 5.34
C THR A 137 -7.62 19.86 5.58
N ASN A 138 -8.66 20.49 6.10
CA ASN A 138 -8.64 21.89 6.48
C ASN A 138 -8.12 22.10 7.90
N ASP A 139 -8.03 21.03 8.70
CA ASP A 139 -7.46 21.08 10.05
C ASP A 139 -6.64 19.81 10.35
N PRO A 140 -5.30 19.86 10.18
CA PRO A 140 -4.42 18.74 10.46
C PRO A 140 -4.32 18.40 11.96
N SER A 141 -4.85 19.24 12.86
CA SER A 141 -4.92 18.93 14.29
C SER A 141 -6.04 17.95 14.67
N VAL A 142 -7.03 17.77 13.78
CA VAL A 142 -8.10 16.77 13.90
C VAL A 142 -7.74 15.52 13.10
N VAL A 143 -7.54 15.68 11.78
CA VAL A 143 -7.09 14.61 10.89
C VAL A 143 -5.92 15.13 10.05
N ASN A 144 -4.76 14.50 10.19
CA ASN A 144 -3.55 14.81 9.45
C ASN A 144 -3.39 13.88 8.24
N VAL A 145 -3.27 14.43 7.04
CA VAL A 145 -3.02 13.66 5.83
C VAL A 145 -1.52 13.39 5.72
N THR A 146 -1.11 12.14 5.92
CA THR A 146 0.32 11.75 5.88
C THR A 146 0.82 11.52 4.46
N LEU A 147 -0.08 11.15 3.54
CA LEU A 147 0.21 11.00 2.12
C LEU A 147 -0.83 11.75 1.28
N PRO A 148 -0.55 13.02 0.90
CA PRO A 148 -1.55 13.87 0.24
C PRO A 148 -1.81 13.50 -1.22
N GLU A 149 -0.88 12.81 -1.89
CA GLU A 149 -1.07 12.31 -3.25
C GLU A 149 -0.56 10.87 -3.34
N LEU A 150 -1.40 9.99 -3.84
CA LEU A 150 -1.06 8.63 -4.22
C LEU A 150 -1.15 8.52 -5.74
N ARG A 151 -0.06 8.14 -6.39
CA ARG A 151 -0.03 7.79 -7.81
C ARG A 151 -0.49 6.34 -7.98
N PHE A 152 -1.31 6.12 -9.00
CA PHE A 152 -1.78 4.79 -9.33
C PHE A 152 -0.82 4.06 -10.24
N MET A 153 -0.58 2.78 -9.95
CA MET A 153 0.26 1.94 -10.78
C MET A 153 -0.33 1.82 -12.19
N PRO A 154 0.40 2.22 -13.25
CA PRO A 154 -0.05 1.97 -14.61
C PRO A 154 -0.14 0.47 -14.86
N LYS A 155 -0.99 0.11 -15.82
CA LYS A 155 -1.09 -1.27 -16.28
C LYS A 155 0.26 -1.74 -16.83
N ASN A 156 0.49 -3.04 -16.73
CA ASN A 156 1.59 -3.73 -17.42
C ASN A 156 2.99 -3.32 -16.97
N ILE A 157 3.14 -2.81 -15.75
CA ILE A 157 4.43 -2.43 -15.19
C ILE A 157 5.05 -3.60 -14.43
N VAL A 158 6.26 -3.99 -14.82
CA VAL A 158 7.14 -4.83 -14.01
C VAL A 158 8.04 -3.89 -13.22
N TRP A 159 8.13 -4.08 -11.90
CA TRP A 159 9.01 -3.26 -11.07
C TRP A 159 9.66 -4.10 -9.97
N GLY A 160 10.78 -3.64 -9.45
CA GLY A 160 11.40 -4.25 -8.30
C GLY A 160 12.86 -3.88 -8.15
N TYR A 161 13.54 -4.63 -7.31
CA TYR A 161 14.95 -4.45 -7.09
C TYR A 161 15.63 -5.77 -6.75
N ALA A 162 16.90 -5.85 -7.10
CA ALA A 162 17.79 -6.89 -6.59
C ALA A 162 18.81 -6.26 -5.66
N THR A 163 18.96 -6.82 -4.45
CA THR A 163 20.05 -6.42 -3.56
C THR A 163 21.23 -7.36 -3.78
N THR A 164 22.41 -6.77 -3.97
CA THR A 164 23.65 -7.53 -4.20
C THR A 164 24.73 -7.04 -3.26
N MET A 165 25.50 -7.97 -2.68
CA MET A 165 26.70 -7.63 -1.90
C MET A 165 28.00 -7.89 -2.69
N LEU A 166 27.95 -8.75 -3.70
CA LEU A 166 29.13 -9.20 -4.46
C LEU A 166 29.00 -8.81 -5.94
N PRO A 167 30.10 -8.43 -6.62
CA PRO A 167 30.08 -8.11 -8.06
C PRO A 167 29.52 -9.24 -8.93
N GLN A 168 29.81 -10.50 -8.61
CA GLN A 168 29.28 -11.67 -9.34
C GLN A 168 27.75 -11.75 -9.34
N SER A 169 27.09 -11.22 -8.30
CA SER A 169 25.64 -11.16 -8.23
C SER A 169 25.05 -10.07 -9.14
N GLN A 170 25.84 -9.07 -9.53
CA GLN A 170 25.40 -8.03 -10.47
C GLN A 170 25.21 -8.62 -11.88
N ALA A 171 26.10 -9.52 -12.31
CA ALA A 171 25.97 -10.20 -13.60
C ALA A 171 24.65 -11.00 -13.69
N SER A 172 24.23 -11.68 -12.61
CA SER A 172 22.95 -12.39 -12.56
C SER A 172 21.74 -11.45 -12.73
N VAL A 173 21.83 -10.23 -12.22
CA VAL A 173 20.77 -9.22 -12.36
C VAL A 173 20.73 -8.63 -13.77
N GLU A 174 21.88 -8.48 -14.43
CA GLU A 174 21.91 -8.10 -15.85
C GLU A 174 21.31 -9.21 -16.73
N VAL A 175 21.64 -10.48 -16.47
CA VAL A 175 21.00 -11.63 -17.15
C VAL A 175 19.47 -11.64 -16.93
N LEU A 176 19.01 -11.27 -15.73
CA LEU A 176 17.59 -11.12 -15.43
C LEU A 176 16.96 -10.02 -16.29
N ARG A 177 17.62 -8.85 -16.40
CA ARG A 177 17.16 -7.73 -17.23
C ARG A 177 17.08 -8.12 -18.70
N ASP A 178 18.11 -8.76 -19.23
CA ASP A 178 18.13 -9.25 -20.61
C ASP A 178 17.01 -10.26 -20.87
N SER A 179 16.74 -11.13 -19.90
CA SER A 179 15.68 -12.12 -20.00
C SER A 179 14.29 -11.47 -19.97
N LEU A 180 14.09 -10.44 -19.14
CA LEU A 180 12.86 -9.64 -19.15
C LEU A 180 12.68 -8.94 -20.51
N GLN A 181 13.75 -8.37 -21.08
CA GLN A 181 13.71 -7.75 -22.41
C GLN A 181 13.36 -8.74 -23.51
N ARG A 182 13.95 -9.94 -23.50
CA ARG A 182 13.58 -11.05 -24.42
C ARG A 182 12.12 -11.49 -24.28
N LEU A 183 11.51 -11.24 -23.13
CA LEU A 183 10.09 -11.50 -22.89
C LEU A 183 9.18 -10.34 -23.29
N SER A 184 9.70 -9.29 -23.91
CA SER A 184 9.00 -8.05 -24.29
C SER A 184 8.80 -7.05 -23.14
N ALA A 185 9.68 -7.06 -22.13
CA ALA A 185 9.75 -5.96 -21.16
C ALA A 185 10.68 -4.86 -21.66
N THR A 186 10.17 -3.65 -21.87
CA THR A 186 10.97 -2.49 -22.27
C THR A 186 11.18 -1.55 -21.09
N PRO A 187 12.42 -1.10 -20.80
CA PRO A 187 12.67 -0.10 -19.76
C PRO A 187 11.73 1.10 -19.92
N THR A 188 11.19 1.60 -18.81
CA THR A 188 10.27 2.74 -18.81
C THR A 188 10.55 3.64 -17.63
N THR A 189 10.05 4.87 -17.71
CA THR A 189 9.96 5.79 -16.58
C THR A 189 8.51 5.93 -16.15
N LEU A 190 8.31 6.36 -14.90
CA LEU A 190 7.02 6.72 -14.34
C LEU A 190 7.02 8.19 -13.90
N THR A 191 5.83 8.77 -13.74
CA THR A 191 5.72 10.10 -13.14
C THR A 191 6.21 10.05 -11.68
N PRO A 192 7.05 11.02 -11.25
CA PRO A 192 7.51 11.12 -9.87
C PRO A 192 6.37 11.17 -8.86
N GLY A 193 6.60 10.59 -7.69
CA GLY A 193 5.62 10.53 -6.60
C GLY A 193 5.55 9.18 -5.93
N VAL A 194 4.66 9.08 -4.94
CA VAL A 194 4.48 7.87 -4.14
C VAL A 194 3.44 6.97 -4.80
N TYR A 195 3.83 5.72 -5.02
CA TYR A 195 2.94 4.60 -5.33
C TYR A 195 2.85 3.75 -4.06
N SER A 196 1.76 2.99 -3.86
CA SER A 196 1.54 2.27 -2.60
C SER A 196 2.64 1.30 -2.19
N GLN A 197 3.49 0.87 -3.14
CA GLN A 197 4.57 -0.10 -2.92
C GLN A 197 5.98 0.52 -3.01
N PHE A 198 6.13 1.70 -3.61
CA PHE A 198 7.43 2.36 -3.80
C PHE A 198 7.26 3.83 -4.18
N THR A 199 8.33 4.60 -4.05
CA THR A 199 8.40 5.99 -4.52
C THR A 199 9.17 6.06 -5.84
N ILE A 200 8.71 6.88 -6.78
CA ILE A 200 9.46 7.23 -8.00
C ILE A 200 10.13 8.59 -7.78
N ALA A 201 11.46 8.62 -7.95
CA ALA A 201 12.27 9.81 -7.87
C ALA A 201 12.05 10.74 -9.08
N ALA A 202 12.63 11.95 -9.03
CA ALA A 202 12.50 12.95 -10.09
C ALA A 202 13.00 12.49 -11.47
N ASN A 203 13.91 11.51 -11.52
CA ASN A 203 14.41 10.91 -12.76
C ASN A 203 13.46 9.86 -13.38
N GLY A 204 12.30 9.62 -12.77
CA GLY A 204 11.30 8.67 -13.23
C GLY A 204 11.59 7.21 -12.93
N LEU A 205 12.60 6.92 -12.09
CA LEU A 205 12.96 5.58 -11.63
C LEU A 205 12.58 5.38 -10.15
N PRO A 206 12.39 4.13 -9.68
CA PRO A 206 12.14 3.86 -8.28
C PRO A 206 13.26 4.38 -7.38
N GLU A 207 12.92 4.88 -6.19
CA GLU A 207 13.92 5.14 -5.17
C GLU A 207 14.53 3.81 -4.70
N PRO A 208 15.86 3.77 -4.47
CA PRO A 208 16.49 2.56 -3.99
C PRO A 208 15.95 2.21 -2.59
N PRO A 209 15.68 0.91 -2.31
CA PRO A 209 15.34 0.49 -0.96
C PRO A 209 16.49 0.78 0.00
N GLN A 210 16.18 0.86 1.28
CA GLN A 210 17.19 0.85 2.32
C GLN A 210 17.88 -0.52 2.33
N VAL A 211 19.21 -0.53 2.19
CA VAL A 211 20.02 -1.75 2.16
C VAL A 211 21.18 -1.63 3.16
N SER A 212 21.68 -2.77 3.63
CA SER A 212 22.83 -2.83 4.53
C SER A 212 24.08 -2.17 3.90
N ALA A 213 24.97 -1.66 4.73
CA ALA A 213 26.22 -1.06 4.26
C ALA A 213 27.00 -2.02 3.35
N GLY A 214 27.43 -1.53 2.18
CA GLY A 214 28.14 -2.32 1.17
C GLY A 214 27.23 -3.06 0.17
N ALA A 215 25.93 -3.19 0.46
CA ALA A 215 24.98 -3.71 -0.52
C ALA A 215 24.61 -2.63 -1.55
N ARG A 216 24.28 -3.07 -2.76
CA ARG A 216 23.76 -2.23 -3.84
C ARG A 216 22.39 -2.74 -4.27
N ALA A 217 21.46 -1.82 -4.47
CA ALA A 217 20.17 -2.11 -5.07
C ALA A 217 20.23 -1.82 -6.57
N LEU A 218 19.93 -2.83 -7.38
CA LEU A 218 19.74 -2.69 -8.82
C LEU A 218 18.24 -2.61 -9.09
N LEU A 219 17.81 -1.44 -9.55
CA LEU A 219 16.40 -1.12 -9.76
C LEU A 219 15.95 -1.61 -11.13
N LEU A 220 14.71 -2.07 -11.18
CA LEU A 220 14.05 -2.56 -12.39
C LEU A 220 12.70 -1.87 -12.50
N LEU A 221 12.46 -1.28 -13.66
CA LEU A 221 11.19 -0.68 -14.03
C LEU A 221 11.02 -0.85 -15.55
N ALA A 222 10.01 -1.60 -15.95
CA ALA A 222 9.76 -1.90 -17.34
C ALA A 222 8.26 -1.98 -17.64
N ASN A 223 7.87 -1.52 -18.83
CA ASN A 223 6.57 -1.81 -19.40
C ASN A 223 6.62 -3.19 -20.07
N TYR A 224 5.58 -3.99 -19.90
CA TYR A 224 5.48 -5.35 -20.43
C TYR A 224 4.36 -5.44 -21.46
N SER A 225 4.63 -6.02 -22.63
CA SER A 225 3.61 -6.18 -23.69
C SER A 225 3.37 -7.63 -24.10
N GLY A 226 4.01 -8.59 -23.43
CA GLY A 226 3.85 -10.01 -23.70
C GLY A 226 2.71 -10.68 -22.92
N SER A 227 2.71 -12.02 -22.87
CA SER A 227 1.68 -12.81 -22.17
C SER A 227 1.83 -12.69 -20.64
N PRO A 228 0.74 -12.36 -19.91
CA PRO A 228 0.73 -12.23 -18.45
C PRO A 228 1.22 -13.49 -17.74
N GLU A 229 0.80 -14.65 -18.22
CA GLU A 229 1.11 -15.94 -17.64
C GLU A 229 2.62 -16.22 -17.75
N ARG A 230 3.21 -15.86 -18.90
CA ARG A 230 4.65 -16.04 -19.15
C ARG A 230 5.48 -15.19 -18.21
N ILE A 231 5.14 -13.91 -18.06
CA ILE A 231 5.90 -13.03 -17.17
C ILE A 231 5.67 -13.38 -15.71
N GLN A 232 4.45 -13.71 -15.28
CA GLN A 232 4.16 -14.14 -13.91
C GLN A 232 4.95 -15.39 -13.55
N ALA A 233 4.95 -16.40 -14.43
CA ALA A 233 5.72 -17.62 -14.22
C ALA A 233 7.23 -17.35 -14.18
N TYR A 234 7.72 -16.41 -15.01
CA TYR A 234 9.12 -16.00 -14.99
C TYR A 234 9.50 -15.30 -13.67
N VAL A 235 8.75 -14.27 -13.26
CA VAL A 235 8.97 -13.53 -12.02
C VAL A 235 8.97 -14.46 -10.81
N LYS A 236 8.00 -15.38 -10.74
CA LYS A 236 7.91 -16.38 -9.66
C LYS A 236 9.17 -17.26 -9.60
N ARG A 237 9.64 -17.78 -10.75
CA ARG A 237 10.86 -18.59 -10.80
C ARG A 237 12.11 -17.78 -10.46
N ALA A 238 12.21 -16.55 -10.96
CA ALA A 238 13.34 -15.67 -10.72
C ALA A 238 13.49 -15.36 -9.22
N ASN A 239 12.40 -14.95 -8.55
CA ASN A 239 12.39 -14.71 -7.10
C ASN A 239 12.78 -15.96 -6.30
N ALA A 240 12.35 -17.15 -6.73
CA ALA A 240 12.70 -18.40 -6.06
C ALA A 240 14.17 -18.80 -6.28
N ALA A 241 14.76 -18.47 -7.44
CA ALA A 241 16.10 -18.89 -7.82
C ALA A 241 17.20 -17.91 -7.38
N THR A 242 16.87 -16.65 -7.11
CA THR A 242 17.85 -15.59 -6.82
C THR A 242 17.63 -14.98 -5.44
N PRO A 243 18.41 -15.40 -4.42
CA PRO A 243 18.37 -14.77 -3.10
C PRO A 243 18.58 -13.25 -3.17
N GLY A 244 17.74 -12.49 -2.48
CA GLY A 244 17.80 -11.01 -2.47
C GLY A 244 17.14 -10.33 -3.68
N LEU A 245 16.67 -11.09 -4.68
CA LEU A 245 15.80 -10.55 -5.72
C LEU A 245 14.39 -10.38 -5.18
N ASN A 246 13.87 -9.16 -5.29
CA ASN A 246 12.49 -8.85 -5.01
C ASN A 246 11.89 -8.19 -6.24
N LEU A 247 11.19 -8.98 -7.04
CA LEU A 247 10.56 -8.51 -8.25
C LEU A 247 9.05 -8.69 -8.16
N TRP A 248 8.33 -7.63 -8.49
CA TRP A 248 6.87 -7.58 -8.49
C TRP A 248 6.38 -7.23 -9.87
N LEU A 249 5.16 -7.65 -10.13
CA LEU A 249 4.57 -7.52 -11.44
C LEU A 249 3.17 -6.96 -11.29
N ASN A 250 2.94 -5.80 -11.89
CA ASN A 250 1.61 -5.30 -12.12
C ASN A 250 1.09 -5.77 -13.48
N THR A 251 0.34 -6.87 -13.49
CA THR A 251 -0.35 -7.40 -14.70
C THR A 251 -1.76 -6.85 -14.90
N SER A 252 -2.19 -5.85 -14.13
CA SER A 252 -3.58 -5.38 -14.19
C SER A 252 -3.94 -4.90 -15.59
N GLY A 253 -4.96 -5.51 -16.20
CA GLY A 253 -5.51 -5.16 -17.50
C GLY A 253 -4.76 -5.72 -18.71
N MET A 254 -4.01 -6.81 -18.52
CA MET A 254 -3.60 -7.70 -19.59
C MET A 254 -4.61 -8.83 -19.80
#